data_AF-A0A9D2L1D7-F1
#
_entry.id   AF-A0A9D2L1D7-F1
#
_cell.length_a   1.000
_cell.length_b   1.000
_cell.length_c   1.000
_cell.angle_alpha   90.00
_cell.angle_beta   90.00
_cell.angle_gamma   90.00
#
_symmetry.space_group_name_H-M   'P 1'
#
loop_
_entity.id
_entity.type
_entity.pdbx_description
1 polymer ?
#
loop_
_entity_poly.entity_id
_entity_poly.type
_entity_poly.pdbx_seq_one_letter_code
_entity_poly.pdbx_strand_id
1 'polypeptide(L)'
;MLNDTPKKEKAPKPDTKWRRFWRIQKVCLYRAVTPCMMYLFMSLIALALQALADGTQVYEIVLGSVCIAGGAAFNAHLAFSYGKVHFDSYLTGCLHRQNVRMGILSGGDHRPEHEYRPWKGFLIGFYVGLPVLIFGTLAIFQPTWDWAELVLDMFAAWAILPIQWYRGTVFPGEQNWDYPPVSGGWSLLFILLPVIVTGVFYIVGAHVEKRRKEDESRRTEEINAVKGKRK
;
A
#
# COMPACT_ATOMS: atom_id res chain seq x y z
N MET A 1 -25.36 20.22 38.72
CA MET A 1 -24.80 20.11 37.36
C MET A 1 -23.29 20.02 37.52
N LEU A 2 -22.69 18.87 37.21
CA LEU A 2 -21.27 18.60 37.49
C LEU A 2 -20.37 19.53 36.68
N ASN A 3 -19.41 20.14 37.37
CA ASN A 3 -18.23 20.75 36.78
C ASN A 3 -17.43 19.67 36.05
N ASP A 4 -17.57 19.58 34.73
CA ASP A 4 -16.60 18.89 33.90
C ASP A 4 -15.30 19.70 33.93
N THR A 5 -14.42 19.35 34.87
CA THR A 5 -13.04 19.82 34.88
C THR A 5 -12.42 19.58 33.51
N PRO A 6 -11.70 20.55 32.89
CA PRO A 6 -11.01 20.30 31.63
C PRO A 6 -10.08 19.10 31.84
N LYS A 7 -10.30 18.01 31.08
CA LYS A 7 -9.41 16.85 31.08
C LYS A 7 -8.00 17.38 30.87
N LYS A 8 -7.16 17.30 31.92
CA LYS A 8 -5.73 17.64 31.84
C LYS A 8 -5.18 16.96 30.59
N GLU A 9 -4.85 17.74 29.57
CA GLU A 9 -4.13 17.25 28.41
C GLU A 9 -2.88 16.56 28.95
N LYS A 10 -2.80 15.24 28.76
CA LYS A 10 -1.62 14.49 29.17
C LYS A 10 -0.45 15.14 28.44
N ALA A 11 0.51 15.66 29.20
CA ALA A 11 1.72 16.26 28.64
C ALA A 11 2.25 15.37 27.51
N PRO A 12 2.53 15.93 26.32
CA PRO A 12 2.91 15.14 25.17
C PRO A 12 4.12 14.29 25.57
N LYS A 13 3.93 12.96 25.51
CA LYS A 13 4.99 12.00 25.82
C LYS A 13 6.22 12.37 24.97
N PRO A 14 7.43 12.42 25.55
CA PRO A 14 8.62 12.85 24.83
C PRO A 14 8.81 12.02 23.55
N ASP A 15 9.02 12.72 22.44
CA ASP A 15 9.20 12.15 21.11
C ASP A 15 10.63 11.60 20.98
N THR A 16 10.83 10.37 21.42
CA THR A 16 12.11 9.66 21.22
C THR A 16 12.17 9.08 19.81
N LYS A 17 13.37 9.00 19.23
CA LYS A 17 13.61 8.42 17.89
C LYS A 17 12.94 7.04 17.73
N TRP A 18 13.00 6.22 18.77
CA TRP A 18 12.38 4.90 18.81
C TRP A 18 10.85 4.94 18.75
N ARG A 19 10.21 5.83 19.52
CA ARG A 19 8.74 6.00 19.46
C ARG A 19 8.30 6.51 18.09
N ARG A 20 9.04 7.44 17.51
CA ARG A 20 8.78 7.94 16.15
C ARG A 20 8.87 6.83 15.12
N PHE A 21 9.87 5.95 15.23
CA PHE A 21 10.00 4.77 14.36
C PHE A 21 8.73 3.91 14.40
N TRP A 22 8.29 3.48 15.59
CA TRP A 22 7.08 2.65 15.72
C TRP A 22 5.80 3.35 15.29
N ARG A 23 5.68 4.67 15.49
CA ARG A 23 4.55 5.45 14.96
C ARG A 23 4.52 5.42 13.44
N ILE A 24 5.68 5.56 12.79
CA ILE A 24 5.76 5.47 11.32
C ILE A 24 5.39 4.07 10.84
N GLN A 25 5.90 3.01 11.48
CA GLN A 25 5.55 1.63 11.17
C GLN A 25 4.03 1.43 11.28
N LYS A 26 3.41 1.86 12.40
CA LYS A 26 1.96 1.77 12.63
C LYS A 26 1.14 2.49 11.55
N VAL A 27 1.56 3.71 11.17
CA VAL A 27 0.88 4.49 10.13
C VAL A 27 0.97 3.81 8.77
N CYS A 28 2.14 3.25 8.43
CA CYS A 28 2.33 2.53 7.17
C CYS A 28 1.55 1.21 7.16
N LEU A 29 1.53 0.47 8.28
CA LEU A 29 0.76 -0.77 8.44
C LEU A 29 -0.73 -0.51 8.30
N TYR A 30 -1.27 0.50 8.97
CA TYR A 30 -2.69 0.86 8.88
C TYR A 30 -3.10 1.18 7.43
N ARG A 31 -2.25 1.87 6.69
CA ARG A 31 -2.47 2.18 5.27
C ARG A 31 -2.24 0.99 4.33
N ALA A 32 -1.59 -0.06 4.80
CA ALA A 32 -1.43 -1.30 4.04
C ALA A 32 -2.67 -2.21 4.15
N VAL A 33 -3.49 -2.06 5.19
CA VAL A 33 -4.69 -2.90 5.40
C VAL A 33 -5.66 -2.79 4.23
N THR A 34 -6.00 -1.59 3.77
CA THR A 34 -6.95 -1.41 2.65
C THR A 34 -6.49 -2.07 1.34
N PRO A 35 -5.26 -1.84 0.85
CA PRO A 35 -4.77 -2.56 -0.34
C PRO A 35 -4.63 -4.06 -0.09
N CYS A 36 -4.23 -4.51 1.11
CA CYS A 36 -4.18 -5.93 1.47
C CYS A 36 -5.56 -6.59 1.38
N MET A 37 -6.62 -5.94 1.90
CA MET A 37 -7.99 -6.45 1.81
C MET A 37 -8.47 -6.51 0.35
N MET A 38 -8.09 -5.55 -0.50
CA MET A 38 -8.43 -5.61 -1.92
C MET A 38 -7.78 -6.81 -2.62
N TYR A 39 -6.49 -7.08 -2.36
CA TYR A 39 -5.83 -8.27 -2.89
C TYR A 39 -6.47 -9.56 -2.39
N LEU A 40 -6.91 -9.60 -1.13
CA LEU A 40 -7.69 -10.72 -0.60
C LEU A 40 -9.03 -10.89 -1.32
N PHE A 41 -9.81 -9.82 -1.51
CA PHE A 41 -11.07 -9.92 -2.25
C PHE A 41 -10.88 -10.36 -3.70
N MET A 42 -9.87 -9.82 -4.40
CA MET A 42 -9.55 -10.25 -5.77
C MET A 42 -9.09 -11.71 -5.81
N SER A 43 -8.42 -12.19 -4.76
CA SER A 43 -8.00 -13.59 -4.66
C SER A 43 -9.17 -14.53 -4.41
N LEU A 44 -10.10 -14.15 -3.53
CA LEU A 44 -11.32 -14.91 -3.27
C LEU A 44 -12.25 -14.95 -4.50
N ILE A 45 -12.35 -13.85 -5.25
CA ILE A 45 -13.10 -13.79 -6.51
C ILE A 45 -12.46 -14.73 -7.54
N ALA A 46 -11.13 -14.69 -7.69
CA ALA A 46 -10.43 -15.58 -8.61
C ALA A 46 -10.63 -17.06 -8.24
N LEU A 47 -10.51 -17.39 -6.94
CA LEU A 47 -10.73 -18.75 -6.42
C LEU A 47 -12.17 -19.24 -6.64
N ALA A 48 -13.16 -18.39 -6.35
CA ALA A 48 -14.58 -18.72 -6.56
C ALA A 48 -14.88 -18.98 -8.05
N LEU A 49 -14.25 -18.23 -8.94
CA LEU A 49 -14.46 -18.38 -10.38
C LEU A 49 -13.71 -19.60 -10.95
N GLN A 50 -12.56 -19.96 -10.40
CA GLN A 50 -11.90 -21.23 -10.71
C GLN A 50 -12.75 -22.44 -10.28
N ALA A 51 -13.37 -22.37 -9.10
CA ALA A 51 -14.25 -23.44 -8.63
C ALA A 51 -15.51 -23.63 -9.51
N LEU A 52 -15.91 -22.60 -10.26
CA LEU A 52 -17.06 -22.63 -11.17
C LEU A 52 -16.68 -22.90 -12.64
N ALA A 53 -15.40 -22.90 -12.99
CA ALA A 53 -14.95 -23.08 -14.37
C ALA A 53 -14.93 -24.57 -14.74
N ASP A 54 -15.61 -24.94 -15.83
CA ASP A 54 -15.69 -26.32 -16.35
C ASP A 54 -14.38 -26.78 -17.07
N GLY A 55 -13.21 -26.44 -16.53
CA GLY A 55 -11.91 -26.89 -17.04
C GLY A 55 -11.39 -26.14 -18.27
N THR A 56 -12.03 -25.02 -18.65
CA THR A 56 -11.54 -24.15 -19.73
C THR A 56 -10.38 -23.28 -19.26
N GLN A 57 -9.15 -23.79 -19.40
CA GLN A 57 -7.91 -23.11 -18.96
C GLN A 57 -7.80 -21.64 -19.42
N VAL A 58 -8.27 -21.33 -20.64
CA VAL A 58 -8.21 -19.97 -21.20
C VAL A 58 -9.05 -18.98 -20.39
N TYR A 59 -10.22 -19.40 -19.91
CA TYR A 59 -11.11 -18.52 -19.14
C TYR A 59 -10.50 -18.19 -17.76
N GLU A 60 -9.89 -19.18 -17.11
CA GLU A 60 -9.20 -19.02 -15.82
C GLU A 60 -8.02 -18.05 -15.92
N ILE A 61 -7.21 -18.16 -16.98
CA ILE A 61 -6.06 -17.28 -17.22
C ILE A 61 -6.51 -15.84 -17.44
N VAL A 62 -7.52 -15.63 -18.30
CA VAL A 62 -8.03 -14.28 -18.62
C VAL A 62 -8.60 -13.62 -17.37
N LEU A 63 -9.43 -14.36 -16.62
CA LEU A 63 -10.14 -13.85 -15.46
C LEU A 63 -9.21 -13.59 -14.28
N GLY A 64 -8.26 -14.49 -14.00
CA GLY A 64 -7.26 -14.25 -12.98
C GLY A 64 -6.32 -13.10 -13.36
N SER A 65 -6.00 -12.92 -14.64
CA SER A 65 -5.21 -11.76 -15.10
C SER A 65 -5.95 -10.46 -14.83
N VAL A 66 -7.28 -10.43 -15.03
CA VAL A 66 -8.13 -9.29 -14.67
C VAL A 66 -8.12 -9.04 -13.15
N CYS A 67 -8.19 -10.08 -12.32
CA CYS A 67 -8.12 -9.95 -10.85
C CYS A 67 -6.75 -9.40 -10.39
N ILE A 68 -5.65 -9.88 -10.97
CA ILE A 68 -4.28 -9.39 -10.68
C ILE A 68 -4.15 -7.92 -11.10
N ALA A 69 -4.53 -7.61 -12.35
CA ALA A 69 -4.46 -6.25 -12.88
C ALA A 69 -5.37 -5.29 -12.11
N GLY A 70 -6.57 -5.72 -11.75
CA GLY A 70 -7.52 -4.95 -10.94
C GLY A 70 -7.00 -4.66 -9.53
N GLY A 71 -6.44 -5.67 -8.87
CA GLY A 71 -5.77 -5.52 -7.56
C GLY A 71 -4.59 -4.55 -7.62
N ALA A 72 -3.74 -4.69 -8.65
CA ALA A 72 -2.60 -3.80 -8.88
C ALA A 72 -3.02 -2.36 -9.18
N ALA A 73 -4.04 -2.16 -10.03
CA ALA A 73 -4.56 -0.84 -10.38
C ALA A 73 -5.18 -0.13 -9.16
N PHE A 74 -5.92 -0.86 -8.34
CA PHE A 74 -6.49 -0.30 -7.12
C PHE A 74 -5.40 0.07 -6.10
N ASN A 75 -4.41 -0.81 -5.91
CA ASN A 75 -3.25 -0.53 -5.07
C ASN A 75 -2.47 0.71 -5.57
N ALA A 76 -2.27 0.84 -6.88
CA ALA A 76 -1.66 2.01 -7.50
C ALA A 76 -2.45 3.30 -7.20
N HIS A 77 -3.78 3.27 -7.33
CA HIS A 77 -4.64 4.40 -7.04
C HIS A 77 -4.57 4.86 -5.57
N LEU A 78 -4.59 3.91 -4.63
CA LEU A 78 -4.44 4.21 -3.21
C LEU A 78 -3.05 4.76 -2.88
N ALA A 79 -1.99 4.14 -3.42
CA ALA A 79 -0.62 4.58 -3.23
C ALA A 79 -0.42 6.03 -3.72
N PHE A 80 -0.97 6.34 -4.90
CA PHE A 80 -0.97 7.69 -5.46
C PHE A 80 -1.67 8.69 -4.53
N SER A 81 -2.84 8.35 -4.01
CA SER A 81 -3.60 9.19 -3.08
C SER A 81 -2.87 9.39 -1.76
N TYR A 82 -2.22 8.35 -1.21
CA TYR A 82 -1.39 8.46 -0.02
C TYR A 82 -0.16 9.34 -0.26
N GLY A 83 0.43 9.30 -1.46
CA GLY A 83 1.52 10.18 -1.89
C GLY A 83 1.17 11.66 -1.74
N LYS A 84 0.00 12.04 -2.26
CA LYS A 84 -0.53 13.42 -2.16
C LYS A 84 -0.72 13.87 -0.71
N VAL A 85 -1.47 13.10 0.08
CA VAL A 85 -1.78 13.44 1.48
C VAL A 85 -0.51 13.56 2.34
N HIS A 86 0.47 12.68 2.10
CA HIS A 86 1.75 12.76 2.79
C HIS A 86 2.58 13.98 2.38
N PHE A 87 2.50 14.39 1.11
CA PHE A 87 3.18 15.59 0.64
C PHE A 87 2.54 16.85 1.24
N ASP A 88 1.21 16.92 1.31
CA ASP A 88 0.51 18.01 2.01
C ASP A 88 0.91 18.07 3.50
N SER A 89 1.00 16.91 4.16
CA SER A 89 1.47 16.82 5.54
C SER A 89 2.92 17.31 5.70
N TYR A 90 3.76 17.10 4.69
CA TYR A 90 5.13 17.60 4.67
C TYR A 90 5.18 19.13 4.57
N LEU A 91 4.36 19.73 3.69
CA LEU A 91 4.24 21.19 3.56
C LEU A 91 3.75 21.83 4.86
N THR A 92 2.70 21.27 5.46
CA THR A 92 2.19 21.70 6.76
C THR A 92 3.28 21.62 7.83
N GLY A 93 4.11 20.57 7.81
CA GLY A 93 5.25 20.44 8.71
C GLY A 93 6.33 21.49 8.51
N CYS A 94 6.60 21.88 7.25
CA CYS A 94 7.53 22.96 6.95
C CYS A 94 7.03 24.31 7.47
N LEU A 95 5.75 24.62 7.25
CA LEU A 95 5.11 25.82 7.77
C LEU A 95 5.09 25.84 9.30
N HIS A 96 4.78 24.72 9.94
CA HIS A 96 4.80 24.59 11.39
C HIS A 96 6.20 24.89 11.95
N ARG A 97 7.26 24.31 11.36
CA ARG A 97 8.66 24.58 11.75
C ARG A 97 9.07 26.04 11.54
N GLN A 98 8.57 26.69 10.49
CA GLN A 98 8.81 28.11 10.24
C GLN A 98 8.08 29.00 11.26
N ASN A 99 6.80 28.72 11.54
CA ASN A 99 6.00 29.47 12.51
C ASN A 99 6.59 29.37 13.92
N VAL A 100 7.04 28.19 14.33
CA VAL A 100 7.73 27.99 15.62
C VAL A 100 9.01 28.83 15.70
N ARG A 101 9.79 28.95 14.61
CA ARG A 101 10.98 29.82 14.56
C ARG A 101 10.61 31.30 14.64
N MET A 102 9.45 31.69 14.14
CA MET A 102 8.94 33.06 14.19
C MET A 102 8.17 33.37 15.49
N GLY A 103 8.07 32.43 16.43
CA GLY A 103 7.32 32.60 17.67
C GLY A 103 5.79 32.62 17.49
N ILE A 104 5.30 32.26 16.31
CA ILE A 104 3.86 32.19 16.02
C ILE A 104 3.35 30.83 16.48
N LEU A 105 2.35 30.82 17.36
CA LEU A 105 1.63 29.61 17.77
C LEU A 105 0.96 28.99 16.55
N SER A 106 1.59 27.97 15.98
CA SER A 106 1.01 27.21 14.89
C SER A 106 -0.12 26.34 15.45
N GLY A 107 -1.36 26.75 15.19
CA GLY A 107 -2.58 26.15 15.74
C GLY A 107 -2.97 24.76 15.21
N GLY A 108 -2.02 23.92 14.82
CA GLY A 108 -2.28 22.56 14.33
C GLY A 108 -1.48 21.50 15.08
N ASP A 109 -2.13 20.39 15.43
CA ASP A 109 -1.48 19.16 15.91
C ASP A 109 -0.68 18.52 14.75
N HIS A 110 0.50 19.09 14.47
CA HIS A 110 1.39 18.58 13.42
C HIS A 110 2.05 17.29 13.87
N ARG A 111 1.89 16.23 13.06
CA ARG A 111 2.38 14.88 13.36
C ARG A 111 3.47 14.48 12.37
N PRO A 112 4.74 14.43 12.80
CA PRO A 112 5.89 14.10 11.93
C PRO A 112 5.82 12.70 11.29
N GLU A 113 5.04 11.78 11.87
CA GLU A 113 4.79 10.44 11.33
C GLU A 113 3.98 10.43 10.03
N HIS A 114 3.22 11.48 9.72
CA HIS A 114 2.44 11.60 8.49
C HIS A 114 3.18 12.32 7.35
N GLU A 115 4.37 12.85 7.60
CA GLU A 115 5.15 13.55 6.56
C GLU A 115 5.61 12.60 5.43
N TYR A 116 5.66 13.11 4.20
CA TYR A 116 6.21 12.41 3.04
C TYR A 116 7.66 11.97 3.25
N ARG A 117 7.95 10.73 2.86
CA ARG A 117 9.30 10.20 2.68
C ARG A 117 9.27 9.18 1.54
N PRO A 118 10.23 9.20 0.59
CA PRO A 118 10.17 8.38 -0.62
C PRO A 118 10.10 6.87 -0.32
N TRP A 119 10.74 6.41 0.75
CA TRP A 119 10.74 5.00 1.15
C TRP A 119 9.42 4.50 1.75
N LYS A 120 8.52 5.38 2.20
CA LYS A 120 7.26 4.96 2.85
C LYS A 120 6.34 4.20 1.90
N GLY A 121 6.34 4.55 0.60
CA GLY A 121 5.59 3.82 -0.42
C GLY A 121 6.01 2.36 -0.51
N PHE A 122 7.33 2.11 -0.54
CA PHE A 122 7.88 0.76 -0.56
C PHE A 122 7.57 -0.01 0.73
N LEU A 123 7.61 0.66 1.89
CA LEU A 123 7.25 0.02 3.17
C LEU A 123 5.76 -0.39 3.22
N ILE A 124 4.86 0.46 2.71
CA ILE A 124 3.43 0.11 2.61
C ILE A 124 3.26 -1.09 1.69
N GLY A 125 3.91 -1.08 0.51
CA GLY A 125 3.86 -2.22 -0.43
C GLY A 125 4.45 -3.51 0.16
N PHE A 126 5.50 -3.40 0.98
CA PHE A 126 6.07 -4.53 1.71
C PHE A 126 5.06 -5.13 2.70
N TYR A 127 4.33 -4.30 3.44
CA TYR A 127 3.27 -4.78 4.32
C TYR A 127 2.09 -5.39 3.58
N VAL A 128 1.76 -4.89 2.39
CA VAL A 128 0.73 -5.49 1.53
C VAL A 128 1.12 -6.89 1.08
N GLY A 129 2.39 -7.12 0.77
CA GLY A 129 2.91 -8.44 0.40
C GLY A 129 3.28 -9.36 1.57
N LEU A 130 3.14 -8.89 2.82
CA LEU A 130 3.49 -9.66 4.01
C LEU A 130 2.70 -10.98 4.15
N PRO A 131 1.40 -11.07 3.78
CA PRO A 131 0.70 -12.36 3.72
C PRO A 131 1.38 -13.35 2.77
N VAL A 132 1.87 -12.90 1.61
CA VAL A 132 2.61 -13.75 0.66
C VAL A 132 3.89 -14.29 1.29
N LEU A 133 4.62 -13.46 2.03
CA LEU A 133 5.82 -13.92 2.75
C LEU A 133 5.49 -14.98 3.80
N ILE A 134 4.48 -14.71 4.64
CA ILE A 134 4.13 -15.63 5.73
C ILE A 134 3.64 -16.95 5.16
N PHE A 135 2.61 -16.92 4.32
CA PHE A 135 1.98 -18.13 3.81
C PHE A 135 2.85 -18.83 2.74
N GLY A 136 3.60 -18.07 1.93
CA GLY A 136 4.51 -18.63 0.94
C GLY A 136 5.68 -19.36 1.62
N THR A 137 6.18 -18.84 2.75
CA THR A 137 7.18 -19.54 3.56
C THR A 137 6.61 -20.80 4.20
N LEU A 138 5.37 -20.75 4.71
CA LEU A 138 4.69 -21.94 5.26
C LEU A 138 4.50 -23.04 4.20
N ALA A 139 4.12 -22.66 2.97
CA ALA A 139 3.99 -23.59 1.85
C ALA A 139 5.32 -24.26 1.46
N ILE A 140 6.46 -23.59 1.64
CA ILE A 140 7.80 -24.17 1.39
C ILE A 140 8.19 -25.21 2.46
N PHE A 141 7.92 -24.94 3.73
CA PHE A 141 8.36 -25.80 4.85
C PHE A 141 7.41 -26.96 5.16
N GLN A 142 6.13 -26.84 4.78
CA GLN A 142 5.10 -27.88 5.00
C GLN A 142 4.30 -28.10 3.70
N PRO A 143 4.93 -28.60 2.62
CA PRO A 143 4.25 -28.84 1.34
C PRO A 143 3.15 -29.92 1.42
N THR A 144 3.11 -30.70 2.49
CA THR A 144 2.08 -31.74 2.72
C THR A 144 0.81 -31.23 3.39
N TRP A 145 0.72 -29.93 3.69
CA TRP A 145 -0.48 -29.33 4.27
C TRP A 145 -1.34 -28.72 3.15
N ASP A 146 -2.29 -29.49 2.62
CA ASP A 146 -3.29 -29.02 1.65
C ASP A 146 -3.97 -27.71 2.09
N TRP A 147 -4.13 -27.52 3.40
CA TRP A 147 -4.69 -26.30 4.00
C TRP A 147 -3.77 -25.07 3.88
N ALA A 148 -2.45 -25.24 3.88
CA ALA A 148 -1.50 -24.12 3.76
C ALA A 148 -1.54 -23.51 2.35
N GLU A 149 -1.69 -24.37 1.33
CA GLU A 149 -1.85 -23.93 -0.05
C GLU A 149 -3.21 -23.29 -0.28
N LEU A 150 -4.29 -23.87 0.26
CA LEU A 150 -5.61 -23.25 0.23
C LEU A 150 -5.61 -21.86 0.87
N VAL A 151 -4.94 -21.70 2.02
CA VAL A 151 -4.81 -20.39 2.69
C VAL A 151 -3.96 -19.43 1.85
N LEU A 152 -2.90 -19.91 1.21
CA LEU A 152 -2.11 -19.07 0.31
C LEU A 152 -2.94 -18.63 -0.91
N ASP A 153 -3.74 -19.51 -1.52
CA ASP A 153 -4.67 -19.16 -2.60
C ASP A 153 -5.71 -18.13 -2.13
N MET A 154 -6.30 -18.31 -0.94
CA MET A 154 -7.28 -17.37 -0.40
C MET A 154 -6.71 -15.95 -0.16
N PHE A 155 -5.48 -15.86 0.34
CA PHE A 155 -4.87 -14.58 0.72
C PHE A 155 -3.97 -13.97 -0.36
N ALA A 156 -3.51 -14.77 -1.31
CA ALA A 156 -2.47 -14.42 -2.26
C ALA A 156 -2.60 -15.14 -3.63
N ALA A 157 -3.81 -15.48 -4.09
CA ALA A 157 -4.02 -16.05 -5.43
C ALA A 157 -3.32 -15.21 -6.51
N TRP A 158 -3.30 -13.89 -6.38
CA TRP A 158 -2.61 -13.01 -7.33
C TRP A 158 -1.11 -13.29 -7.51
N ALA A 159 -0.46 -13.90 -6.50
CA ALA A 159 0.95 -14.30 -6.54
C ALA A 159 1.14 -15.76 -6.99
N ILE A 160 0.15 -16.63 -6.77
CA ILE A 160 0.22 -18.07 -7.09
C ILE A 160 -0.32 -18.39 -8.48
N LEU A 161 -1.42 -17.76 -8.90
CA LEU A 161 -2.12 -18.07 -10.14
C LEU A 161 -1.21 -18.06 -11.38
N PRO A 162 -0.30 -17.08 -11.56
CA PRO A 162 0.63 -17.11 -12.69
C PRO A 162 1.53 -18.35 -12.70
N ILE A 163 1.91 -18.84 -11.53
CA ILE A 163 2.75 -20.03 -11.35
C ILE A 163 1.94 -21.29 -11.66
N GLN A 164 0.69 -21.36 -11.17
CA GLN A 164 -0.21 -22.47 -11.47
C GLN A 164 -0.50 -22.57 -12.98
N TRP A 165 -0.72 -21.46 -13.68
CA TRP A 165 -0.91 -21.46 -15.13
C TRP A 165 0.34 -21.87 -15.89
N TYR A 166 1.51 -21.37 -15.48
CA TYR A 166 2.78 -21.78 -16.07
C TYR A 166 3.01 -23.29 -15.92
N ARG A 167 2.73 -23.85 -14.73
CA ARG A 167 2.80 -25.30 -14.50
C ARG A 167 1.83 -26.06 -15.42
N GLY A 168 0.56 -25.66 -15.44
CA GLY A 168 -0.49 -26.33 -16.21
C GLY A 168 -0.29 -26.27 -17.74
N THR A 169 0.45 -25.28 -18.24
CA THR A 169 0.76 -25.12 -19.68
C THR A 169 2.05 -25.80 -20.10
N VAL A 170 3.07 -25.83 -19.24
CA VAL A 170 4.41 -26.38 -19.56
C VAL A 170 4.53 -27.86 -19.19
N PHE A 171 3.84 -28.34 -18.15
CA PHE A 171 3.86 -29.73 -17.69
C PHE A 171 2.45 -30.34 -17.70
N PRO A 172 1.83 -30.51 -18.88
CA PRO A 172 0.48 -31.09 -18.97
C PRO A 172 0.52 -32.57 -18.57
N GLY A 173 -0.19 -32.94 -17.51
CA GLY A 173 -0.35 -34.34 -17.05
C GLY A 173 0.32 -34.68 -15.72
N GLU A 174 1.16 -33.80 -15.19
CA GLU A 174 1.66 -33.91 -13.81
C GLU A 174 0.74 -33.14 -12.86
N GLN A 175 -0.27 -33.86 -12.34
CA GLN A 175 -1.17 -33.33 -11.30
C GLN A 175 -0.60 -33.50 -9.88
N ASN A 176 0.52 -34.22 -9.73
CA ASN A 176 1.18 -34.37 -8.44
C ASN A 176 1.87 -33.07 -8.07
N TRP A 177 1.49 -32.52 -6.93
CA TRP A 177 2.03 -31.29 -6.33
C TRP A 177 3.56 -31.33 -6.09
N ASP A 178 4.16 -32.51 -6.18
CA ASP A 178 5.60 -32.74 -6.06
C ASP A 178 6.44 -32.27 -7.26
N TYR A 179 5.84 -31.99 -8.44
CA TYR A 179 6.64 -31.65 -9.62
C TYR A 179 6.07 -30.57 -10.55
N PRO A 180 6.89 -29.57 -10.94
CA PRO A 180 8.06 -29.09 -10.22
C PRO A 180 7.62 -28.39 -8.89
N PRO A 181 8.43 -28.40 -7.81
CA PRO A 181 8.11 -27.88 -6.46
C PRO A 181 8.04 -26.34 -6.37
N VAL A 182 7.40 -25.70 -7.36
CA VAL A 182 7.51 -24.28 -7.70
C VAL A 182 6.47 -23.44 -6.95
N SER A 183 5.48 -24.01 -6.26
CA SER A 183 4.28 -23.28 -5.79
C SER A 183 4.58 -22.21 -4.72
N GLY A 184 5.28 -22.55 -3.64
CA GLY A 184 5.54 -21.63 -2.53
C GLY A 184 6.73 -20.69 -2.73
N GLY A 185 7.84 -21.19 -3.27
CA GLY A 185 9.09 -20.42 -3.41
C GLY A 185 9.02 -19.29 -4.43
N TRP A 186 8.35 -19.53 -5.56
CA TRP A 186 8.26 -18.54 -6.63
C TRP A 186 7.20 -17.48 -6.34
N SER A 187 6.15 -17.82 -5.59
CA SER A 187 5.14 -16.84 -5.17
C SER A 187 5.73 -15.80 -4.22
N LEU A 188 6.81 -16.12 -3.49
CA LEU A 188 7.57 -15.13 -2.71
C LEU A 188 8.15 -14.01 -3.58
N LEU A 189 8.55 -14.29 -4.82
CA LEU A 189 9.08 -13.26 -5.73
C LEU A 189 8.00 -12.25 -6.14
N PHE A 190 6.74 -12.66 -6.14
CA PHE A 190 5.62 -11.77 -6.45
C PHE A 190 5.37 -10.72 -5.38
N ILE A 191 6.02 -10.77 -4.19
CA ILE A 191 6.04 -9.62 -3.26
C ILE A 191 6.57 -8.35 -3.90
N LEU A 192 7.44 -8.48 -4.91
CA LEU A 192 8.00 -7.34 -5.61
C LEU A 192 6.92 -6.52 -6.30
N LEU A 193 5.81 -7.14 -6.73
CA LEU A 193 4.71 -6.46 -7.40
C LEU A 193 4.07 -5.37 -6.52
N PRO A 194 3.50 -5.66 -5.33
CA PRO A 194 2.94 -4.63 -4.48
C PRO A 194 4.03 -3.66 -3.97
N VAL A 195 5.26 -4.10 -3.72
CA VAL A 195 6.36 -3.22 -3.30
C VAL A 195 6.67 -2.17 -4.37
N ILE A 196 6.82 -2.59 -5.63
CA ILE A 196 7.16 -1.70 -6.75
C ILE A 196 5.96 -0.82 -7.10
N VAL A 197 4.77 -1.40 -7.26
CA VAL A 197 3.55 -0.66 -7.62
C VAL A 197 3.26 0.41 -6.56
N THR A 198 3.23 0.05 -5.28
CA THR A 198 2.98 1.03 -4.22
C THR A 198 4.12 2.05 -4.13
N GLY A 199 5.38 1.63 -4.25
CA GLY A 199 6.54 2.53 -4.21
C GLY A 199 6.51 3.59 -5.31
N VAL A 200 6.36 3.17 -6.57
CA VAL A 200 6.37 4.06 -7.74
C VAL A 200 5.16 5.01 -7.71
N PHE A 201 3.95 4.49 -7.54
CA PHE A 201 2.75 5.34 -7.57
C PHE A 201 2.68 6.30 -6.38
N TYR A 202 3.22 5.93 -5.22
CA TYR A 202 3.37 6.82 -4.08
C TYR A 202 4.28 8.03 -4.39
N ILE A 203 5.42 7.78 -5.04
CA ILE A 203 6.34 8.83 -5.46
C ILE A 203 5.70 9.72 -6.53
N VAL A 204 5.05 9.11 -7.52
CA VAL A 204 4.35 9.85 -8.59
C VAL A 204 3.25 10.74 -8.00
N GLY A 205 2.48 10.23 -7.04
CA GLY A 205 1.45 11.01 -6.33
C GLY A 205 2.00 12.26 -5.65
N ALA A 206 3.14 12.13 -4.97
CA ALA A 206 3.80 13.27 -4.34
C ALA A 206 4.35 14.30 -5.36
N HIS A 207 4.90 13.84 -6.49
CA HIS A 207 5.39 14.74 -7.52
C HIS A 207 4.27 15.52 -8.23
N VAL A 208 3.14 14.87 -8.48
CA VAL A 208 1.96 15.54 -9.05
C VAL A 208 1.44 16.60 -8.09
N GLU A 209 1.39 16.29 -6.79
CA GLU A 209 0.96 17.26 -5.78
C GLU A 209 1.92 18.45 -5.68
N LYS A 210 3.23 18.19 -5.71
CA LYS A 210 4.25 19.24 -5.75
C LYS A 210 4.02 20.20 -6.92
N ARG A 211 3.85 19.67 -8.14
CA ARG A 211 3.59 20.50 -9.33
C ARG A 211 2.29 21.28 -9.21
N ARG A 212 1.23 20.66 -8.71
CA ARG A 212 -0.07 21.32 -8.50
C ARG A 212 0.09 22.53 -7.57
N LYS A 213 0.83 22.38 -6.47
CA LYS A 213 1.07 23.45 -5.50
C LYS A 213 1.93 24.59 -6.06
N GLU A 214 2.94 24.26 -6.85
CA GLU A 214 3.78 25.24 -7.56
C GLU A 214 2.98 26.05 -8.60
N ASP A 215 2.06 25.39 -9.32
CA ASP A 215 1.15 26.08 -10.26
C ASP A 215 0.12 26.95 -9.52
N GLU A 216 -0.40 26.50 -8.38
CA GLU A 216 -1.29 27.28 -7.51
C GLU A 216 -0.59 28.54 -6.98
N SER A 217 0.66 28.43 -6.49
CA SER A 217 1.40 29.60 -6.01
C SER A 217 1.66 30.60 -7.14
N ARG A 218 2.05 30.15 -8.34
CA ARG A 218 2.28 31.02 -9.49
C ARG A 218 1.02 31.79 -9.88
N ARG A 219 -0.14 31.12 -9.95
CA ARG A 219 -1.43 31.78 -10.23
C ARG A 219 -1.79 32.82 -9.17
N THR A 220 -1.49 32.53 -7.90
CA THR A 220 -1.80 33.45 -6.79
C THR A 220 -0.92 34.70 -6.85
N GLU A 221 0.36 34.56 -7.20
CA GLU A 221 1.29 35.66 -7.43
C GLU A 221 0.86 36.54 -8.62
N GLU A 222 0.46 35.94 -9.73
CA GLU A 222 -0.07 36.66 -10.90
C GLU A 222 -1.32 37.48 -10.54
N ILE A 223 -2.27 36.90 -9.81
CA ILE A 223 -3.48 37.59 -9.35
C ILE A 223 -3.12 38.76 -8.42
N ASN A 224 -2.17 38.56 -7.49
CA ASN A 224 -1.73 39.61 -6.57
C ASN A 224 -0.99 40.74 -7.30
N ALA A 225 -0.19 40.43 -8.31
CA ALA A 225 0.49 41.42 -9.15
C ALA A 225 -0.53 42.28 -9.94
N VAL A 226 -1.59 41.66 -10.48
CA VAL A 226 -2.67 42.37 -11.17
C VAL A 226 -3.48 43.25 -10.21
N LYS A 227 -3.79 42.75 -9.00
CA LYS A 227 -4.47 43.53 -7.96
C LYS A 227 -3.61 44.68 -7.44
N GLY A 228 -2.31 44.49 -7.31
CA GLY A 228 -1.35 45.53 -6.90
C GLY A 228 -1.21 46.65 -7.94
N LYS A 229 -1.35 46.34 -9.23
CA LYS A 229 -1.35 47.35 -10.32
C LYS A 229 -2.66 48.13 -10.46
N ARG A 230 -3.74 47.72 -9.78
CA ARG A 230 -5.05 48.41 -9.80
C ARG A 230 -5.27 49.35 -8.60
N LYS A 231 -4.31 49.43 -7.68
CA LYS A 231 -4.26 50.46 -6.62
C LYS A 231 -3.31 51.56 -7.05
#